data_AF-A0A7W6K3L0-F1
#
_entry.id   AF-A0A7W6K3L0-F1
#
_cell.length_a   1.000
_cell.length_b   1.000
_cell.length_c   1.000
_cell.angle_alpha   90.00
_cell.angle_beta   90.00
_cell.angle_gamma   90.00
#
_symmetry.space_group_name_H-M   'P 1'
#
loop_
_entity.id
_entity.type
_entity.pdbx_description
1 polymer ?
#
loop_
_entity_poly.entity_id
_entity_poly.type
_entity_poly.pdbx_seq_one_letter_code
_entity_poly.pdbx_strand_id
1 'polypeptide(L)'
;MTANTLSDMIAKVAAQIHFPPREEVILQAAANDSVVLYQPYIGEAQRQILNPEAIPFDISFNTAPDTREYELFAVLHGFHNRIGLDESAFWGLISPRFEWKAARPFRYFLAEAQRAQAEGFDCYAFNPMIGNAAIYANVWEQGDHPGMDKIVEFLDAAGLPVNNVQGVDRFFFCNYVCGNRRFWNGYFDFCEKVLSALQEQYEHGTAAGLIYGGTGHYSRDNTARMRPFVIERLLGIYLEIAAPQGLKVARHVPTLADFEWKFGPRVGGKLKKILSWKEVFLGLGDQGAFEAWQELRLPVLREPHIVIFGDDPPGWVARR
;
A
#
# COMPACT_ATOMS: atom_id res chain seq x y z
N MET A 1 17.45 2.60 -23.90
CA MET A 1 17.36 3.71 -22.92
C MET A 1 17.93 3.16 -21.63
N THR A 2 18.96 3.78 -21.07
CA THR A 2 19.63 3.32 -19.84
C THR A 2 18.61 3.28 -18.71
N ALA A 3 18.48 2.13 -18.03
CA ALA A 3 17.71 1.99 -16.81
C ALA A 3 18.12 3.11 -15.83
N ASN A 4 17.18 3.99 -15.47
CA ASN A 4 17.39 4.87 -14.33
C ASN A 4 17.25 3.99 -13.10
N THR A 5 18.36 3.61 -12.49
CA THR A 5 18.29 3.02 -11.15
C THR A 5 17.69 4.06 -10.19
N LEU A 6 17.08 3.60 -9.09
CA LEU A 6 16.62 4.50 -8.03
C LEU A 6 17.73 5.46 -7.58
N SER A 7 18.98 4.98 -7.56
CA SER A 7 20.17 5.78 -7.24
C SER A 7 20.40 6.92 -8.25
N ASP A 8 20.30 6.65 -9.55
CA ASP A 8 20.47 7.66 -10.61
C ASP A 8 19.35 8.71 -10.59
N MET A 9 18.13 8.28 -10.31
CA MET A 9 16.99 9.20 -10.20
C MET A 9 17.15 10.10 -8.97
N ILE A 10 17.46 9.53 -7.79
CA ILE A 10 17.74 10.29 -6.58
C ILE A 10 18.88 11.28 -6.82
N ALA A 11 19.96 10.86 -7.50
CA ALA A 11 21.08 11.75 -7.81
C ALA A 11 20.68 12.93 -8.72
N LYS A 12 19.81 12.69 -9.72
CA LYS A 12 19.33 13.72 -10.66
C LYS A 12 18.44 14.77 -10.00
N VAL A 13 17.62 14.37 -9.02
CA VAL A 13 16.68 15.28 -8.34
C VAL A 13 17.15 15.72 -6.95
N ALA A 14 18.26 15.20 -6.43
CA ALA A 14 18.74 15.45 -5.06
C ALA A 14 18.81 16.94 -4.69
N ALA A 15 19.21 17.80 -5.63
CA ALA A 15 19.31 19.24 -5.41
C ALA A 15 17.93 19.94 -5.28
N GLN A 16 16.85 19.29 -5.72
CA GLN A 16 15.48 19.78 -5.70
C GLN A 16 14.66 19.21 -4.54
N ILE A 17 15.19 18.23 -3.80
CA ILE A 17 14.47 17.62 -2.68
C ILE A 17 14.60 18.51 -1.45
N HIS A 18 13.47 19.04 -1.00
CA HIS A 18 13.37 19.77 0.27
C HIS A 18 12.96 18.80 1.38
N PHE A 19 13.96 18.22 2.05
CA PHE A 19 13.72 17.41 3.24
C PHE A 19 13.28 18.28 4.42
N PRO A 20 12.43 17.75 5.32
CA PRO A 20 12.16 18.41 6.58
C PRO A 20 13.45 18.53 7.41
N PRO A 21 13.59 19.58 8.24
CA PRO A 21 14.73 19.73 9.15
C PRO A 21 14.93 18.47 10.01
N ARG A 22 16.19 18.04 10.16
CA ARG A 22 16.54 16.89 11.01
C ARG A 22 15.96 17.02 12.42
N GLU A 23 16.07 18.21 13.01
CA GLU A 23 15.61 18.47 14.38
C GLU A 23 14.10 18.26 14.51
N GLU A 24 13.30 18.66 13.52
CA GLU A 24 11.86 18.45 13.50
C GLU A 24 11.50 16.96 13.52
N VAL A 25 12.19 16.16 12.70
CA VAL A 25 11.97 14.71 12.63
C VAL A 25 12.33 14.02 13.95
N ILE A 26 13.47 14.37 14.55
CA ILE A 26 13.91 13.79 15.82
C ILE A 26 12.98 14.22 16.97
N LEU A 27 12.54 15.48 16.99
CA LEU A 27 11.59 15.96 17.99
C LEU A 27 10.22 15.30 17.85
N GLN A 28 9.72 15.11 16.62
CA GLN A 28 8.48 14.38 16.41
C GLN A 28 8.61 12.93 16.86
N ALA A 29 9.68 12.23 16.48
CA ALA A 29 9.92 10.86 16.92
C ALA A 29 9.91 10.76 18.46
N ALA A 30 10.58 11.69 19.15
CA ALA A 30 10.59 11.74 20.61
C ALA A 30 9.22 12.05 21.22
N ALA A 31 8.40 12.90 20.57
CA ALA A 31 7.07 13.26 21.03
C ALA A 31 6.01 12.18 20.78
N ASN A 32 6.22 11.31 19.79
CA ASN A 32 5.24 10.35 19.29
C ASN A 32 5.68 8.90 19.51
N ASP A 33 6.34 8.58 20.62
CA ASP A 33 6.76 7.21 20.96
C ASP A 33 7.55 6.52 19.83
N SER A 34 8.50 7.25 19.23
CA SER A 34 9.33 6.81 18.11
C SER A 34 8.54 6.53 16.81
N VAL A 35 7.40 7.20 16.60
CA VAL A 35 6.65 7.14 15.34
C VAL A 35 6.68 8.48 14.61
N VAL A 36 7.11 8.46 13.34
CA VAL A 36 7.22 9.64 12.46
C VAL A 36 6.30 9.46 11.26
N LEU A 37 5.29 10.31 11.11
CA LEU A 37 4.37 10.24 9.97
C LEU A 37 4.48 11.49 9.12
N TYR A 38 4.68 11.28 7.82
CA TYR A 38 4.72 12.33 6.82
C TYR A 38 3.40 12.42 6.06
N GLN A 39 3.05 13.62 5.58
CA GLN A 39 2.04 13.78 4.53
C GLN A 39 2.64 14.52 3.33
N PRO A 40 2.49 13.96 2.09
CA PRO A 40 3.00 14.60 0.90
C PRO A 40 2.12 15.79 0.47
N TYR A 41 2.75 16.83 -0.10
CA TYR A 41 2.03 17.96 -0.70
C TYR A 41 2.74 18.53 -1.93
N ILE A 42 1.98 19.22 -2.77
CA ILE A 42 2.46 20.03 -3.89
C ILE A 42 1.89 21.44 -3.74
N GLY A 43 2.78 22.41 -3.47
CA GLY A 43 2.43 23.82 -3.31
C GLY A 43 1.72 24.16 -2.00
N GLU A 44 1.64 25.47 -1.72
CA GLU A 44 1.22 25.99 -0.41
C GLU A 44 -0.25 25.67 -0.06
N ALA A 45 -1.15 25.65 -1.06
CA ALA A 45 -2.56 25.37 -0.82
C ALA A 45 -2.80 23.96 -0.25
N GLN A 46 -2.03 22.96 -0.72
CA GLN A 46 -2.11 21.61 -0.16
C GLN A 46 -1.45 21.53 1.21
N ARG A 47 -0.33 22.24 1.40
CA ARG A 47 0.39 22.30 2.68
C ARG A 47 -0.50 22.78 3.83
N GLN A 48 -1.35 23.77 3.58
CA GLN A 48 -2.23 24.38 4.59
C GLN A 48 -3.35 23.46 5.10
N ILE A 49 -3.68 22.40 4.36
CA ILE A 49 -4.77 21.47 4.71
C ILE A 49 -4.26 20.12 5.20
N LEU A 50 -2.95 19.98 5.39
CA LEU A 50 -2.36 18.77 5.97
C LEU A 50 -2.76 18.61 7.44
N ASN A 51 -2.73 17.37 7.93
CA ASN A 51 -2.96 17.08 9.32
C ASN A 51 -1.81 17.65 10.17
N PRO A 52 -2.10 18.39 11.27
CA PRO A 52 -1.07 19.01 12.09
C PRO A 52 -0.16 18.03 12.84
N GLU A 53 -0.55 16.76 12.97
CA GLU A 53 0.27 15.70 13.57
C GLU A 53 1.27 15.08 12.57
N ALA A 54 1.21 15.46 11.29
CA ALA A 54 2.11 14.97 10.24
C ALA A 54 3.24 15.96 9.93
N ILE A 55 4.42 15.45 9.60
CA ILE A 55 5.49 16.25 9.01
C ILE A 55 5.13 16.52 7.54
N PRO A 56 5.06 17.79 7.10
CA PRO A 56 4.82 18.12 5.71
C PRO A 56 6.02 17.72 4.84
N PHE A 57 5.80 16.94 3.79
CA PHE A 57 6.85 16.55 2.84
C PHE A 57 6.55 17.10 1.43
N ASP A 58 7.39 18.01 0.93
CA ASP A 58 7.23 18.60 -0.40
C ASP A 58 7.63 17.58 -1.47
N ILE A 59 6.68 17.20 -2.31
CA ILE A 59 6.90 16.22 -3.38
C ILE A 59 6.88 16.85 -4.77
N SER A 60 7.04 18.18 -4.86
CA SER A 60 7.08 18.92 -6.14
C SER A 60 8.21 18.46 -7.08
N PHE A 61 9.25 17.82 -6.54
CA PHE A 61 10.33 17.20 -7.30
C PHE A 61 9.91 15.89 -8.00
N ASN A 62 8.79 15.28 -7.60
CA ASN A 62 8.34 13.96 -8.04
C ASN A 62 6.96 14.03 -8.72
N THR A 63 6.93 14.59 -9.93
CA THR A 63 5.70 14.81 -10.71
C THR A 63 5.54 13.87 -11.90
N ALA A 64 6.52 13.01 -12.18
CA ALA A 64 6.46 12.12 -13.33
C ALA A 64 5.48 10.95 -13.09
N PRO A 65 4.70 10.52 -14.11
CA PRO A 65 3.71 9.44 -13.96
C PRO A 65 4.30 8.10 -13.50
N ASP A 66 5.58 7.86 -13.77
CA ASP A 66 6.29 6.60 -13.48
C ASP A 66 6.82 6.51 -12.06
N THR A 67 7.04 7.68 -11.46
CA THR A 67 7.70 7.86 -10.16
C THR A 67 6.63 8.36 -9.20
N ARG A 68 5.83 7.44 -8.67
CA ARG A 68 4.72 7.76 -7.75
C ARG A 68 5.19 7.58 -6.31
N GLU A 69 4.45 6.82 -5.50
CA GLU A 69 4.68 6.77 -4.06
C GLU A 69 5.99 6.07 -3.70
N TYR A 70 6.39 5.03 -4.42
CA TYR A 70 7.56 4.20 -4.11
C TYR A 70 8.85 5.02 -3.97
N GLU A 71 9.08 5.93 -4.92
CA GLU A 71 10.26 6.79 -4.95
C GLU A 71 10.31 7.74 -3.76
N LEU A 72 9.14 8.23 -3.32
CA LEU A 72 9.03 9.09 -2.14
C LEU A 72 9.42 8.34 -0.87
N PHE A 73 8.95 7.10 -0.72
CA PHE A 73 9.35 6.24 0.40
C PHE A 73 10.87 5.99 0.36
N ALA A 74 11.43 5.67 -0.80
CA ALA A 74 12.85 5.34 -0.90
C ALA A 74 13.77 6.57 -0.63
N VAL A 75 13.34 7.75 -1.08
CA VAL A 75 13.98 9.04 -0.78
C VAL A 75 13.98 9.34 0.72
N LEU A 76 12.82 9.18 1.39
CA LEU A 76 12.70 9.36 2.83
C LEU A 76 13.54 8.33 3.60
N HIS A 77 13.57 7.08 3.15
CA HIS A 77 14.40 6.05 3.74
C HIS A 77 15.90 6.40 3.71
N GLY A 78 16.39 6.84 2.54
CA GLY A 78 17.76 7.32 2.42
C GLY A 78 18.05 8.54 3.31
N PHE A 79 17.08 9.43 3.49
CA PHE A 79 17.20 10.55 4.41
C PHE A 79 17.27 10.12 5.87
N HIS A 80 16.40 9.20 6.33
CA HIS A 80 16.44 8.65 7.68
C HIS A 80 17.79 8.00 8.02
N ASN A 81 18.38 7.28 7.07
CA ASN A 81 19.70 6.69 7.23
C ASN A 81 20.80 7.76 7.37
N ARG A 82 20.71 8.87 6.63
CA ARG A 82 21.67 9.99 6.73
C ARG A 82 21.57 10.76 8.05
N ILE A 83 20.35 10.98 8.56
CA ILE A 83 20.16 11.75 9.80
C ILE A 83 20.35 10.91 11.07
N GLY A 84 20.50 9.59 10.92
CA GLY A 84 20.65 8.64 12.02
C GLY A 84 19.37 8.48 12.83
N LEU A 85 18.20 8.36 12.17
CA LEU A 85 16.96 8.01 12.86
C LEU A 85 17.13 6.64 13.54
N ASP A 86 16.56 6.47 14.72
CA ASP A 86 16.63 5.21 15.48
C ASP A 86 16.13 4.02 14.64
N GLU A 87 16.80 2.86 14.75
CA GLU A 87 16.46 1.70 13.90
C GLU A 87 15.07 1.13 14.17
N SER A 88 14.59 1.28 15.41
CA SER A 88 13.28 0.82 15.87
C SER A 88 12.16 1.83 15.61
N ALA A 89 12.51 3.08 15.27
CA ALA A 89 11.51 4.11 15.00
C ALA A 89 10.69 3.74 13.77
N PHE A 90 9.37 3.81 13.92
CA PHE A 90 8.46 3.66 12.79
C PHE A 90 8.42 4.95 12.01
N TRP A 91 8.46 4.85 10.69
CA TRP A 91 8.09 5.97 9.83
C TRP A 91 7.24 5.53 8.64
N GLY A 92 6.41 6.45 8.15
CA GLY A 92 5.56 6.22 6.97
C GLY A 92 5.13 7.52 6.29
N LEU A 93 4.79 7.43 5.00
CA LEU A 93 4.25 8.53 4.20
C LEU A 93 2.78 8.26 3.93
N ILE A 94 1.90 9.00 4.59
CA ILE A 94 0.46 8.76 4.59
C ILE A 94 -0.22 9.80 3.71
N SER A 95 -1.11 9.38 2.81
CA SER A 95 -1.81 10.33 1.93
C SER A 95 -2.65 11.34 2.73
N PRO A 96 -2.76 12.61 2.30
CA PRO A 96 -3.75 13.54 2.87
C PRO A 96 -5.19 13.03 2.72
N ARG A 97 -5.43 12.10 1.79
CA ARG A 97 -6.73 11.44 1.60
C ARG A 97 -6.95 10.25 2.54
N PHE A 98 -6.02 9.97 3.47
CA PHE A 98 -6.15 8.84 4.41
C PHE A 98 -7.48 8.89 5.13
N GLU A 99 -7.83 10.01 5.75
CA GLU A 99 -9.04 10.08 6.57
C GLU A 99 -10.31 9.84 5.75
N TRP A 100 -10.27 10.22 4.47
CA TRP A 100 -11.37 10.02 3.54
C TRP A 100 -11.49 8.55 3.12
N LYS A 101 -10.38 7.93 2.69
CA LYS A 101 -10.38 6.53 2.24
C LYS A 101 -10.55 5.55 3.38
N ALA A 102 -9.94 5.81 4.52
CA ALA A 102 -9.98 4.95 5.71
C ALA A 102 -11.27 5.13 6.52
N ALA A 103 -11.97 6.26 6.36
CA ALA A 103 -13.05 6.68 7.26
C ALA A 103 -12.62 6.66 8.74
N ARG A 104 -11.36 7.02 9.00
CA ARG A 104 -10.73 7.06 10.32
C ARG A 104 -9.88 8.32 10.42
N PRO A 105 -9.85 8.99 11.58
CA PRO A 105 -9.01 10.19 11.74
C PRO A 105 -7.53 9.80 11.72
N PHE A 106 -6.65 10.70 11.32
CA PHE A 106 -5.20 10.44 11.22
C PHE A 106 -4.60 9.96 12.55
N ARG A 107 -5.01 10.57 13.66
CA ARG A 107 -4.65 10.13 15.03
C ARG A 107 -4.93 8.67 15.32
N TYR A 108 -5.88 8.04 14.63
CA TYR A 108 -6.13 6.61 14.78
C TYR A 108 -4.96 5.80 14.20
N PHE A 109 -4.46 6.18 13.02
CA PHE A 109 -3.29 5.53 12.42
C PHE A 109 -2.06 5.72 13.31
N LEU A 110 -1.83 6.94 13.81
CA LEU A 110 -0.72 7.23 14.72
C LEU A 110 -0.78 6.37 15.99
N ALA A 111 -1.93 6.33 16.67
CA ALA A 111 -2.09 5.55 17.90
C ALA A 111 -1.88 4.04 17.69
N GLU A 112 -2.40 3.48 16.59
CA GLU A 112 -2.23 2.07 16.29
C GLU A 112 -0.77 1.74 15.90
N ALA A 113 -0.08 2.66 15.22
CA ALA A 113 1.34 2.55 14.93
C ALA A 113 2.20 2.61 16.19
N GLN A 114 1.90 3.51 17.13
CA GLN A 114 2.57 3.61 18.43
C GLN A 114 2.39 2.34 19.24
N ARG A 115 1.16 1.81 19.31
CA ARG A 115 0.89 0.54 19.98
C ARG A 115 1.67 -0.62 19.34
N ALA A 116 1.68 -0.70 18.00
CA ALA A 116 2.43 -1.72 17.29
C ALA A 116 3.94 -1.65 17.58
N GLN A 117 4.51 -0.44 17.56
CA GLN A 117 5.91 -0.21 17.91
C GLN A 117 6.20 -0.68 19.34
N ALA A 118 5.37 -0.29 20.31
CA ALA A 118 5.55 -0.64 21.72
C ALA A 118 5.40 -2.15 21.98
N GLU A 119 4.56 -2.84 21.22
CA GLU A 119 4.39 -4.30 21.27
C GLU A 119 5.51 -5.07 20.52
N GLY A 120 6.48 -4.34 19.94
CA GLY A 120 7.65 -4.92 19.28
C GLY A 120 7.35 -5.50 17.90
N PHE A 121 6.37 -4.94 17.19
CA PHE A 121 6.16 -5.20 15.77
C PHE A 121 7.19 -4.45 14.92
N ASP A 122 7.35 -4.87 13.66
CA ASP A 122 8.25 -4.22 12.70
C ASP A 122 7.54 -3.17 11.84
N CYS A 123 6.23 -3.34 11.64
CA CYS A 123 5.40 -2.37 10.94
C CYS A 123 3.94 -2.43 11.38
N TYR A 124 3.23 -1.35 11.07
CA TYR A 124 1.79 -1.26 11.11
C TYR A 124 1.26 -0.92 9.72
N ALA A 125 0.30 -1.70 9.22
CA ALA A 125 -0.32 -1.51 7.93
C ALA A 125 -1.86 -1.38 8.04
N PHE A 126 -2.43 -0.48 7.24
CA PHE A 126 -3.86 -0.23 7.19
C PHE A 126 -4.39 -0.42 5.76
N ASN A 127 -5.35 -1.33 5.58
CA ASN A 127 -6.05 -1.45 4.30
C ASN A 127 -7.40 -0.70 4.36
N PRO A 128 -7.58 0.41 3.63
CA PRO A 128 -8.90 1.04 3.52
C PRO A 128 -9.85 0.28 2.60
N MET A 129 -9.35 -0.60 1.73
CA MET A 129 -10.11 -1.26 0.66
C MET A 129 -10.76 -2.56 1.14
N ILE A 130 -11.56 -2.46 2.20
CA ILE A 130 -12.10 -3.62 2.93
C ILE A 130 -13.19 -4.35 2.14
N GLY A 131 -13.90 -3.67 1.23
CA GLY A 131 -14.88 -4.30 0.36
C GLY A 131 -14.19 -5.12 -0.73
N ASN A 132 -13.15 -4.58 -1.37
CA ASN A 132 -12.34 -5.29 -2.35
C ASN A 132 -11.67 -6.51 -1.71
N ALA A 133 -11.12 -6.37 -0.50
CA ALA A 133 -10.51 -7.49 0.24
C ALA A 133 -11.50 -8.63 0.51
N ALA A 134 -12.79 -8.31 0.68
CA ALA A 134 -13.83 -9.31 0.86
C ALA A 134 -14.11 -10.09 -0.43
N ILE A 135 -14.21 -9.42 -1.58
CA ILE A 135 -14.76 -10.04 -2.81
C ILE A 135 -13.71 -10.58 -3.78
N TYR A 136 -12.48 -10.09 -3.74
CA TYR A 136 -11.39 -10.58 -4.59
C TYR A 136 -10.51 -11.54 -3.79
N ALA A 137 -10.00 -12.59 -4.43
CA ALA A 137 -9.04 -13.54 -3.89
C ALA A 137 -7.77 -12.82 -3.43
N ASN A 138 -7.22 -11.98 -4.29
CA ASN A 138 -6.01 -11.20 -4.03
C ASN A 138 -6.02 -9.90 -4.85
N VAL A 139 -5.00 -9.07 -4.62
CA VAL A 139 -4.85 -7.77 -5.30
C VAL A 139 -4.62 -7.90 -6.81
N TRP A 140 -4.17 -9.07 -7.29
CA TRP A 140 -3.93 -9.34 -8.70
C TRP A 140 -5.23 -9.68 -9.45
N GLU A 141 -6.14 -10.42 -8.83
CA GLU A 141 -7.48 -10.71 -9.41
C GLU A 141 -8.31 -9.43 -9.59
N GLN A 142 -8.22 -8.49 -8.66
CA GLN A 142 -8.90 -7.19 -8.78
C GLN A 142 -8.32 -6.33 -9.91
N GLY A 143 -7.04 -6.52 -10.23
CA GLY A 143 -6.29 -5.70 -11.17
C GLY A 143 -6.72 -5.93 -12.61
N ASP A 144 -7.88 -5.36 -12.99
CA ASP A 144 -8.39 -5.33 -14.36
C ASP A 144 -7.61 -4.31 -15.22
N HIS A 145 -6.28 -4.43 -15.20
CA HIS A 145 -5.38 -3.72 -16.09
C HIS A 145 -5.10 -4.64 -17.29
N PRO A 146 -5.33 -4.17 -18.54
CA PRO A 146 -5.05 -4.96 -19.73
C PRO A 146 -3.62 -5.51 -19.72
N GLY A 147 -3.48 -6.84 -19.83
CA GLY A 147 -2.20 -7.54 -19.89
C GLY A 147 -1.55 -7.87 -18.54
N MET A 148 -2.15 -7.49 -17.40
CA MET A 148 -1.62 -7.80 -16.06
C MET A 148 -1.43 -9.31 -15.85
N ASP A 149 -2.23 -10.15 -16.50
CA ASP A 149 -2.08 -11.61 -16.51
C ASP A 149 -0.67 -12.05 -16.93
N LYS A 150 -0.02 -11.35 -17.86
CA LYS A 150 1.36 -11.66 -18.29
C LYS A 150 2.41 -11.36 -17.24
N ILE A 151 2.20 -10.31 -16.45
CA ILE A 151 3.04 -10.02 -15.30
C ILE A 151 2.81 -11.08 -14.22
N VAL A 152 1.56 -11.44 -13.94
CA VAL A 152 1.21 -12.49 -12.96
C VAL A 152 1.82 -13.84 -13.35
N GLU A 153 1.68 -14.28 -14.61
CA GLU A 153 2.28 -15.51 -15.14
C GLU A 153 3.80 -15.54 -14.93
N PHE A 154 4.49 -14.42 -15.20
CA PHE A 154 5.93 -14.30 -14.98
C PHE A 154 6.32 -14.38 -13.50
N LEU A 155 5.61 -13.65 -12.63
CA LEU A 155 5.89 -13.62 -11.19
C LEU A 155 5.59 -14.97 -10.52
N ASP A 156 4.54 -15.66 -10.96
CA ASP A 156 4.19 -17.02 -10.52
C ASP A 156 5.27 -18.03 -10.94
N ALA A 157 5.74 -17.95 -12.19
CA ALA A 157 6.86 -18.78 -12.66
C ALA A 157 8.18 -18.51 -11.91
N ALA A 158 8.35 -17.30 -11.37
CA ALA A 158 9.45 -16.94 -10.48
C ALA A 158 9.25 -17.40 -9.02
N GLY A 159 8.16 -18.09 -8.71
CA GLY A 159 7.85 -18.64 -7.39
C GLY A 159 7.26 -17.63 -6.41
N LEU A 160 6.77 -16.47 -6.88
CA LEU A 160 6.08 -15.53 -6.02
C LEU A 160 4.62 -15.93 -5.83
N PRO A 161 4.04 -15.76 -4.62
CA PRO A 161 2.67 -16.18 -4.28
C PRO A 161 1.57 -15.27 -4.87
N VAL A 162 1.67 -14.88 -6.14
CA VAL A 162 0.73 -13.96 -6.78
C VAL A 162 -0.67 -14.55 -6.98
N ASN A 163 -0.78 -15.88 -6.97
CA ASN A 163 -2.05 -16.61 -7.08
C ASN A 163 -2.68 -16.97 -5.72
N ASN A 164 -1.99 -16.72 -4.60
CA ASN A 164 -2.50 -17.08 -3.28
C ASN A 164 -3.70 -16.20 -2.90
N VAL A 165 -4.65 -16.76 -2.16
CA VAL A 165 -5.74 -16.00 -1.56
C VAL A 165 -5.17 -15.17 -0.42
N GLN A 166 -5.49 -13.87 -0.38
CA GLN A 166 -4.95 -12.92 0.57
C GLN A 166 -6.00 -12.47 1.59
N GLY A 167 -5.67 -12.56 2.88
CA GLY A 167 -6.51 -12.01 3.95
C GLY A 167 -6.29 -10.52 4.15
N VAL A 168 -6.91 -9.97 5.20
CA VAL A 168 -6.72 -8.56 5.60
C VAL A 168 -5.27 -8.22 5.99
N ASP A 169 -4.39 -9.21 6.16
CA ASP A 169 -2.93 -9.03 6.40
C ASP A 169 -2.11 -8.83 5.16
N ARG A 170 -2.61 -9.18 3.97
CA ARG A 170 -1.82 -9.15 2.74
C ARG A 170 -2.50 -8.39 1.61
N PHE A 171 -3.81 -8.17 1.71
CA PHE A 171 -4.56 -7.47 0.69
C PHE A 171 -4.41 -5.95 0.86
N PHE A 172 -3.45 -5.34 0.14
CA PHE A 172 -3.19 -3.90 0.16
C PHE A 172 -3.09 -3.32 -1.24
N PHE A 173 -3.79 -2.20 -1.47
CA PHE A 173 -3.67 -1.36 -2.68
C PHE A 173 -3.08 0.02 -2.40
N CYS A 174 -2.88 0.35 -1.13
CA CYS A 174 -2.37 1.65 -0.72
C CYS A 174 -1.25 1.42 0.27
N ASN A 175 -0.19 2.21 0.17
CA ASN A 175 0.95 2.15 1.08
C ASN A 175 0.65 2.92 2.38
N TYR A 176 -0.51 2.70 3.01
CA TYR A 176 -0.79 3.18 4.36
C TYR A 176 -0.08 2.27 5.36
N VAL A 177 1.23 2.40 5.39
CA VAL A 177 2.14 1.60 6.18
C VAL A 177 3.19 2.50 6.80
N CYS A 178 3.52 2.22 8.05
CA CYS A 178 4.73 2.71 8.69
C CYS A 178 5.49 1.53 9.28
N GLY A 179 6.81 1.60 9.26
CA GLY A 179 7.63 0.53 9.80
C GLY A 179 9.02 1.00 10.19
N ASN A 180 9.72 0.11 10.88
CA ASN A 180 11.10 0.30 11.31
C ASN A 180 12.09 0.07 10.17
N ARG A 181 13.40 0.23 10.46
CA ARG A 181 14.46 0.02 9.46
C ARG A 181 14.44 -1.39 8.86
N ARG A 182 14.15 -2.42 9.66
CA ARG A 182 14.08 -3.80 9.19
C ARG A 182 12.98 -3.98 8.14
N PHE A 183 11.78 -3.48 8.41
CA PHE A 183 10.67 -3.52 7.46
C PHE A 183 11.04 -2.83 6.14
N TRP A 184 11.53 -1.59 6.20
CA TRP A 184 11.83 -0.80 5.01
C TRP A 184 12.97 -1.36 4.17
N ASN A 185 14.08 -1.77 4.80
CA ASN A 185 15.19 -2.43 4.09
C ASN A 185 14.68 -3.66 3.33
N GLY A 186 13.96 -4.56 4.01
CA GLY A 186 13.45 -5.77 3.38
C GLY A 186 12.43 -5.48 2.27
N TYR A 187 11.57 -4.48 2.45
CA TYR A 187 10.57 -4.12 1.44
C TYR A 187 11.22 -3.51 0.20
N PHE A 188 12.17 -2.59 0.35
CA PHE A 188 12.88 -2.02 -0.79
C PHE A 188 13.71 -3.07 -1.51
N ASP A 189 14.45 -3.92 -0.79
CA ASP A 189 15.24 -5.01 -1.38
C ASP A 189 14.35 -5.97 -2.17
N PHE A 190 13.15 -6.29 -1.67
CA PHE A 190 12.19 -7.11 -2.37
C PHE A 190 11.67 -6.43 -3.65
N CYS A 191 11.20 -5.18 -3.53
CA CYS A 191 10.68 -4.43 -4.66
C CYS A 191 11.73 -4.25 -5.76
N GLU A 192 12.96 -3.88 -5.42
CA GLU A 192 14.04 -3.69 -6.40
C GLU A 192 14.37 -4.99 -7.14
N LYS A 193 14.35 -6.14 -6.47
CA LYS A 193 14.54 -7.45 -7.14
C LYS A 193 13.44 -7.73 -8.16
N VAL A 194 12.18 -7.52 -7.78
CA VAL A 194 11.03 -7.76 -8.67
C VAL A 194 11.03 -6.78 -9.85
N LEU A 195 11.25 -5.49 -9.58
CA LEU A 195 11.27 -4.45 -10.61
C LEU A 195 12.44 -4.63 -11.57
N SER A 196 13.62 -5.03 -11.08
CA SER A 196 14.78 -5.34 -11.93
C SER A 196 14.50 -6.54 -12.83
N ALA A 197 13.87 -7.58 -12.30
CA ALA A 197 13.50 -8.75 -13.11
C ALA A 197 12.50 -8.40 -14.22
N LEU A 198 11.48 -7.57 -13.92
CA LEU A 198 10.53 -7.09 -14.93
C LEU A 198 11.18 -6.14 -15.95
N GLN A 199 12.16 -5.33 -15.52
CA GLN A 199 12.95 -4.50 -16.41
C GLN A 199 13.79 -5.34 -17.38
N GLU A 200 14.42 -6.42 -16.90
CA GLU A 200 15.12 -7.38 -17.76
C GLU A 200 14.16 -8.05 -18.77
N GLN A 201 12.94 -8.40 -18.34
CA GLN A 201 11.90 -8.89 -19.25
C GLN A 201 11.57 -7.88 -20.35
N TYR A 202 11.50 -6.59 -20.00
CA TYR A 202 11.25 -5.52 -20.97
C TYR A 202 12.40 -5.37 -21.97
N GLU A 203 13.65 -5.44 -21.50
CA GLU A 203 14.84 -5.37 -22.35
C GLU A 203 14.94 -6.55 -23.33
N HIS A 204 14.46 -7.73 -22.91
CA HIS A 204 14.35 -8.90 -23.78
C HIS A 204 13.08 -8.93 -24.64
N GLY A 205 12.20 -7.93 -24.52
CA GLY A 205 10.98 -7.83 -25.33
C GLY A 205 9.95 -8.93 -25.06
N THR A 206 9.93 -9.52 -23.87
CA THR A 206 8.95 -10.56 -23.52
C THR A 206 7.56 -9.95 -23.29
N ALA A 207 6.52 -10.77 -23.31
CA ALA A 207 5.15 -10.28 -23.10
C ALA A 207 4.99 -9.55 -21.75
N ALA A 208 5.48 -10.14 -20.66
CA ALA A 208 5.45 -9.52 -19.34
C ALA A 208 6.21 -8.18 -19.31
N GLY A 209 7.39 -8.15 -19.95
CA GLY A 209 8.21 -6.96 -20.07
C GLY A 209 7.53 -5.83 -20.83
N LEU A 210 6.93 -6.14 -21.99
CA LEU A 210 6.22 -5.16 -22.82
C LEU A 210 4.99 -4.57 -22.10
N ILE A 211 4.24 -5.39 -21.35
CA ILE A 211 3.16 -4.89 -20.50
C ILE A 211 3.71 -4.00 -19.39
N TYR A 212 4.77 -4.42 -18.70
CA TYR A 212 5.40 -3.65 -17.63
C TYR A 212 5.92 -2.28 -18.10
N GLY A 213 6.56 -2.23 -19.28
CA GLY A 213 7.04 -0.98 -19.89
C GLY A 213 5.95 -0.11 -20.52
N GLY A 214 4.71 -0.62 -20.59
CA GLY A 214 3.57 0.02 -21.24
C GLY A 214 2.75 0.95 -20.34
N THR A 215 1.61 1.41 -20.87
CA THR A 215 0.63 2.19 -20.13
C THR A 215 -0.22 1.26 -19.25
N GLY A 216 -0.64 1.75 -18.08
CA GLY A 216 -1.54 1.04 -17.17
C GLY A 216 -3.02 1.19 -17.54
N HIS A 217 -3.34 1.92 -18.63
CA HIS A 217 -4.70 2.20 -19.10
C HIS A 217 -5.66 2.66 -17.98
N TYR A 218 -5.16 3.53 -17.08
CA TYR A 218 -5.93 3.96 -15.92
C TYR A 218 -6.98 5.00 -16.32
N SER A 219 -8.25 4.72 -16.04
CA SER A 219 -9.39 5.52 -16.49
C SER A 219 -9.35 6.99 -16.07
N ARG A 220 -8.65 7.32 -14.98
CA ARG A 220 -8.49 8.71 -14.50
C ARG A 220 -7.23 9.39 -15.02
N ASP A 221 -6.29 8.64 -15.57
CA ASP A 221 -5.03 9.15 -16.12
C ASP A 221 -4.45 8.17 -17.16
N ASN A 222 -4.72 8.45 -18.44
CA ASN A 222 -4.25 7.63 -19.56
C ASN A 222 -2.72 7.69 -19.75
N THR A 223 -2.01 8.55 -19.03
CA THR A 223 -0.55 8.66 -19.06
C THR A 223 0.13 7.81 -17.99
N ALA A 224 -0.64 7.25 -17.05
CA ALA A 224 -0.12 6.37 -16.01
C ALA A 224 0.50 5.12 -16.64
N ARG A 225 1.74 4.80 -16.26
CA ARG A 225 2.42 3.56 -16.68
C ARG A 225 2.03 2.38 -15.79
N MET A 226 2.36 1.17 -16.24
CA MET A 226 2.04 -0.05 -15.50
C MET A 226 2.80 -0.18 -14.16
N ARG A 227 4.02 0.36 -14.10
CA ARG A 227 4.94 0.19 -12.96
C ARG A 227 4.34 0.54 -11.58
N PRO A 228 3.69 1.71 -11.35
CA PRO A 228 3.05 1.99 -10.07
C PRO A 228 2.01 0.94 -9.64
N PHE A 229 1.21 0.42 -10.57
CA PHE A 229 0.19 -0.59 -10.30
C PHE A 229 0.79 -1.94 -9.89
N VAL A 230 1.96 -2.28 -10.43
CA VAL A 230 2.73 -3.44 -9.97
C VAL A 230 3.21 -3.20 -8.54
N ILE A 231 3.84 -2.06 -8.27
CA ILE A 231 4.45 -1.78 -6.95
C ILE A 231 3.41 -1.78 -5.83
N GLU A 232 2.24 -1.17 -6.04
CA GLU A 232 1.14 -1.16 -5.07
C GLU A 232 0.72 -2.57 -4.62
N ARG A 233 0.92 -3.59 -5.47
CA ARG A 233 0.56 -4.99 -5.22
C ARG A 233 1.68 -5.80 -4.57
N LEU A 234 2.91 -5.27 -4.55
CA LEU A 234 4.08 -5.98 -4.01
C LEU A 234 4.10 -6.04 -2.49
N LEU A 235 3.47 -5.08 -1.79
CA LEU A 235 3.46 -5.05 -0.32
C LEU A 235 2.90 -6.35 0.26
N GLY A 236 1.77 -6.83 -0.23
CA GLY A 236 1.15 -8.08 0.23
C GLY A 236 2.07 -9.30 0.06
N ILE A 237 2.75 -9.38 -1.08
CA ILE A 237 3.66 -10.47 -1.43
C ILE A 237 4.91 -10.44 -0.53
N TYR A 238 5.53 -9.27 -0.37
CA TYR A 238 6.67 -9.09 0.53
C TYR A 238 6.31 -9.56 1.94
N LEU A 239 5.18 -9.08 2.43
CA LEU A 239 4.66 -9.37 3.76
C LEU A 239 4.44 -10.88 3.97
N GLU A 240 3.92 -11.59 2.97
CA GLU A 240 3.73 -13.05 2.99
C GLU A 240 5.07 -13.80 3.07
N ILE A 241 6.07 -13.38 2.30
CA ILE A 241 7.41 -14.00 2.26
C ILE A 241 8.22 -13.68 3.53
N ALA A 242 8.10 -12.47 4.06
CA ALA A 242 8.91 -11.99 5.18
C ALA A 242 8.40 -12.45 6.55
N ALA A 243 7.09 -12.71 6.70
CA ALA A 243 6.54 -13.12 7.99
C ALA A 243 7.09 -14.48 8.51
N PRO A 244 7.24 -15.53 7.68
CA PRO A 244 7.94 -16.76 8.10
C PRO A 244 9.41 -16.53 8.48
N GLN A 245 10.02 -15.45 8.00
CA GLN A 245 11.38 -15.02 8.35
C GLN A 245 11.42 -14.14 9.62
N GLY A 246 10.30 -14.08 10.36
CA GLY A 246 10.16 -13.37 11.62
C GLY A 246 9.77 -11.90 11.49
N LEU A 247 9.33 -11.42 10.32
CA LEU A 247 8.74 -10.08 10.22
C LEU A 247 7.40 -10.03 10.97
N LYS A 248 7.32 -9.20 12.00
CA LYS A 248 6.12 -9.00 12.81
C LYS A 248 5.32 -7.83 12.24
N VAL A 249 4.10 -8.10 11.82
CA VAL A 249 3.23 -7.10 11.18
C VAL A 249 1.99 -6.88 12.03
N ALA A 250 1.79 -5.65 12.50
CA ALA A 250 0.52 -5.21 13.07
C ALA A 250 -0.39 -4.70 11.94
N ARG A 251 -1.71 -4.86 12.11
CA ARG A 251 -2.67 -4.49 11.08
C ARG A 251 -4.00 -4.05 11.66
N HIS A 252 -4.68 -3.17 10.94
CA HIS A 252 -6.10 -2.90 11.20
C HIS A 252 -6.96 -4.10 10.84
N VAL A 253 -7.80 -4.56 11.78
CA VAL A 253 -8.80 -5.60 11.52
C VAL A 253 -10.17 -4.93 11.38
N PRO A 254 -10.78 -4.95 10.18
CA PRO A 254 -12.04 -4.27 9.96
C PRO A 254 -13.20 -4.92 10.73
N THR A 255 -13.93 -4.08 11.45
CA THR A 255 -15.11 -4.45 12.23
C THR A 255 -16.38 -4.38 11.38
N LEU A 256 -17.50 -4.95 11.86
CA LEU A 256 -18.80 -4.77 11.20
C LEU A 256 -19.15 -3.27 11.02
N ALA A 257 -18.90 -2.44 12.03
CA ALA A 257 -19.13 -1.00 11.97
C ALA A 257 -18.31 -0.30 10.87
N ASP A 258 -17.12 -0.80 10.53
CA ASP A 258 -16.32 -0.28 9.41
C ASP A 258 -17.00 -0.55 8.07
N PHE A 259 -17.52 -1.76 7.90
CA PHE A 259 -18.27 -2.15 6.70
C PHE A 259 -19.61 -1.40 6.58
N GLU A 260 -20.39 -1.35 7.66
CA GLU A 260 -21.70 -0.67 7.64
C GLU A 260 -21.56 0.83 7.40
N TRP A 261 -20.47 1.44 7.88
CA TRP A 261 -20.17 2.83 7.60
C TRP A 261 -19.89 3.06 6.11
N LYS A 262 -19.00 2.25 5.51
CA LYS A 262 -18.59 2.43 4.12
C LYS A 262 -19.67 2.05 3.10
N PHE A 263 -20.47 1.05 3.40
CA PHE A 263 -21.38 0.43 2.43
C PHE A 263 -22.86 0.46 2.86
N GLY A 264 -23.17 1.03 4.02
CA GLY A 264 -24.49 0.95 4.65
C GLY A 264 -24.74 -0.42 5.32
N PRO A 265 -25.74 -0.54 6.22
CA PRO A 265 -25.94 -1.75 7.03
C PRO A 265 -26.15 -3.03 6.22
N ARG A 266 -26.94 -2.95 5.14
CA ARG A 266 -27.29 -4.12 4.33
C ARG A 266 -26.10 -4.67 3.53
N VAL A 267 -25.41 -3.81 2.78
CA VAL A 267 -24.26 -4.24 1.96
C VAL A 267 -23.05 -4.49 2.85
N GLY A 268 -22.82 -3.64 3.84
CA GLY A 268 -21.74 -3.78 4.82
C GLY A 268 -21.82 -5.11 5.59
N GLY A 269 -22.99 -5.48 6.12
CA GLY A 269 -23.17 -6.77 6.77
C GLY A 269 -22.89 -7.97 5.84
N LYS A 270 -23.31 -7.89 4.57
CA LYS A 270 -23.00 -8.92 3.56
C LYS A 270 -21.51 -9.01 3.30
N LEU A 271 -20.82 -7.88 3.07
CA LEU A 271 -19.38 -7.85 2.79
C LEU A 271 -18.56 -8.33 3.99
N LYS A 272 -18.92 -7.94 5.23
CA LYS A 272 -18.25 -8.45 6.43
C LYS A 272 -18.41 -9.96 6.55
N LYS A 273 -19.59 -10.51 6.23
CA LYS A 273 -19.83 -11.96 6.22
C LYS A 273 -18.99 -12.66 5.16
N ILE A 274 -18.91 -12.12 3.94
CA ILE A 274 -18.05 -12.64 2.87
C ILE A 274 -16.59 -12.67 3.35
N LEU A 275 -16.08 -11.56 3.90
CA LEU A 275 -14.71 -11.51 4.41
C LEU A 275 -14.48 -12.52 5.54
N SER A 276 -15.44 -12.68 6.47
CA SER A 276 -15.30 -13.66 7.55
C SER A 276 -15.10 -15.09 7.04
N TRP A 277 -15.82 -15.51 6.00
CA TRP A 277 -15.61 -16.84 5.41
C TRP A 277 -14.23 -16.99 4.76
N LYS A 278 -13.76 -15.93 4.08
CA LYS A 278 -12.40 -15.89 3.53
C LYS A 278 -11.34 -16.05 4.63
N GLU A 279 -11.48 -15.34 5.74
CA GLU A 279 -10.55 -15.42 6.88
C GLU A 279 -10.61 -16.79 7.57
N VAL A 280 -11.78 -17.44 7.64
CA VAL A 280 -11.90 -18.81 8.16
C VAL A 280 -11.15 -19.79 7.26
N PHE A 281 -11.32 -19.69 5.94
CA PHE A 281 -10.55 -20.49 4.99
C PHE A 281 -9.04 -20.29 5.17
N LEU A 282 -8.59 -19.04 5.25
CA LEU A 282 -7.16 -18.72 5.39
C LEU A 282 -6.58 -19.18 6.73
N GLY A 283 -7.36 -19.12 7.81
CA GLY A 283 -6.91 -19.52 9.14
C GLY A 283 -6.93 -21.03 9.39
N LEU A 284 -7.89 -21.75 8.80
CA LEU A 284 -8.14 -23.17 9.10
C LEU A 284 -7.88 -24.11 7.90
N GLY A 285 -7.69 -23.58 6.70
CA GLY A 285 -7.64 -24.39 5.48
C GLY A 285 -8.99 -25.05 5.11
N ASP A 286 -10.10 -24.54 5.66
CA ASP A 286 -11.43 -25.13 5.53
C ASP A 286 -12.00 -24.93 4.12
N GLN A 287 -12.17 -26.03 3.38
CA GLN A 287 -12.70 -26.00 2.01
C GLN A 287 -14.18 -25.63 1.94
N GLY A 288 -14.98 -25.98 2.95
CA GLY A 288 -16.38 -25.55 3.02
C GLY A 288 -16.48 -24.02 3.21
N ALA A 289 -15.56 -23.43 3.99
CA ALA A 289 -15.45 -21.98 4.12
C ALA A 289 -15.01 -21.32 2.80
N PHE A 290 -14.11 -21.94 2.04
CA PHE A 290 -13.73 -21.48 0.71
C PHE A 290 -14.90 -21.50 -0.26
N GLU A 291 -15.65 -22.61 -0.34
CA GLU A 291 -16.84 -22.74 -1.18
C GLU A 291 -17.91 -21.71 -0.79
N ALA A 292 -18.18 -21.55 0.51
CA ALA A 292 -19.13 -20.56 1.01
C ALA A 292 -18.70 -19.12 0.67
N TRP A 293 -17.41 -18.80 0.80
CA TRP A 293 -16.87 -17.51 0.37
C TRP A 293 -17.08 -17.28 -1.13
N GLN A 294 -16.73 -18.27 -1.96
CA GLN A 294 -16.90 -18.22 -3.42
C GLN A 294 -18.36 -18.00 -3.82
N GLU A 295 -19.30 -18.76 -3.25
CA GLU A 295 -20.72 -18.62 -3.54
C GLU A 295 -21.24 -17.22 -3.17
N LEU A 296 -20.86 -16.72 -1.99
CA LEU A 296 -21.35 -15.43 -1.49
C LEU A 296 -20.77 -14.21 -2.23
N ARG A 297 -19.54 -14.28 -2.73
CA ARG A 297 -18.89 -13.19 -3.47
C ARG A 297 -19.40 -13.07 -4.91
N LEU A 298 -19.80 -14.17 -5.56
CA LEU A 298 -20.18 -14.19 -6.98
C LEU A 298 -21.21 -13.13 -7.40
N PRO A 299 -22.33 -12.92 -6.67
CA PRO A 299 -23.29 -11.88 -7.04
C PRO A 299 -22.70 -10.47 -6.94
N VAL A 300 -21.76 -10.24 -6.00
CA VAL A 300 -21.14 -8.92 -5.81
C VAL A 300 -20.08 -8.67 -6.89
N LEU A 301 -19.35 -9.70 -7.33
CA LEU A 301 -18.37 -9.60 -8.42
C LEU A 301 -18.99 -9.27 -9.77
N ARG A 302 -20.27 -9.60 -9.99
CA ARG A 302 -21.01 -9.18 -11.18
C ARG A 302 -21.36 -7.70 -11.18
N GLU A 303 -21.32 -7.06 -10.01
CA GLU A 303 -21.64 -5.64 -9.80
C GLU A 303 -20.55 -4.96 -8.95
N PRO A 304 -19.27 -4.98 -9.37
CA PRO A 304 -18.14 -4.59 -8.52
C PRO A 304 -18.14 -3.10 -8.16
N HIS A 305 -18.87 -2.29 -8.93
CA HIS A 305 -19.06 -0.86 -8.67
C HIS A 305 -19.69 -0.58 -7.30
N ILE A 306 -20.50 -1.49 -6.76
CA ILE A 306 -21.09 -1.40 -5.40
C ILE A 306 -19.98 -1.35 -4.33
N VAL A 307 -18.86 -2.03 -4.59
CA VAL A 307 -17.70 -2.07 -3.70
C VAL A 307 -16.73 -0.93 -4.00
N ILE A 308 -16.40 -0.71 -5.28
CA ILE A 308 -15.40 0.29 -5.69
C ILE A 308 -15.73 1.68 -5.16
N PHE A 309 -17.00 2.10 -5.21
CA PHE A 309 -17.38 3.43 -4.74
C PHE A 309 -17.35 3.60 -3.22
N GLY A 310 -17.49 2.53 -2.43
CA GLY A 310 -17.36 2.62 -0.98
C GLY A 310 -15.90 2.57 -0.51
N ASP A 311 -15.04 1.89 -1.28
CA ASP A 311 -13.62 1.79 -0.99
C ASP A 311 -12.82 3.01 -1.48
N ASP A 312 -13.18 3.58 -2.63
CA ASP A 312 -12.58 4.80 -3.19
C ASP A 312 -13.69 5.82 -3.56
N PRO A 313 -14.35 6.42 -2.56
CA PRO A 313 -15.48 7.30 -2.79
C PRO A 313 -15.08 8.60 -3.51
N PRO A 314 -15.90 9.09 -4.45
CA PRO A 314 -15.64 10.34 -5.16
C PRO A 314 -15.84 11.60 -4.28
N GLY A 315 -16.36 11.47 -3.05
CA GLY A 315 -16.59 12.57 -2.10
C GLY A 315 -16.75 12.07 -0.64
N TRP A 316 -16.67 12.98 0.35
CA TRP A 316 -16.51 12.64 1.78
C TRP A 316 -17.81 12.62 2.60
N VAL A 317 -17.86 11.73 3.60
CA VAL A 317 -18.74 11.82 4.78
C VAL A 317 -17.91 11.47 6.02
N ALA A 318 -17.80 12.38 7.01
CA ALA A 318 -17.14 12.12 8.30
C ALA A 318 -17.88 11.08 9.12
N ARG A 319 -17.13 10.25 9.87
CA ARG A 319 -17.63 9.74 11.15
C ARG A 319 -17.82 10.95 12.08
N ARG A 320 -19.07 11.23 12.45
CA ARG A 320 -19.39 12.11 13.58
C ARG A 320 -19.31 11.34 14.88
#